data_AF-A0A9P6XN07-F1
#
_entry.id   AF-A0A9P6XN07-F1
#
_cell.length_a   1.000
_cell.length_b   1.000
_cell.length_c   1.000
_cell.angle_alpha   90.00
_cell.angle_beta   90.00
_cell.angle_gamma   90.00
#
_symmetry.space_group_name_H-M   'P 1'
#
loop_
_entity.id
_entity.type
_entity.pdbx_description
1 polymer ?
#
loop_
_entity_poly.entity_id
_entity_poly.type
_entity_poly.pdbx_seq_one_letter_code
_entity_poly.pdbx_strand_id
1 'polypeptide(L)'
;MSKAKRSGVIFIAWLRNTRGATSVCSWSLRARENAGVAVPLRWEELAKVTAADAFPMTRALARAKRLKGDPWQGIERLKQTLPPLKR
;
A
#
# COMPACT_ATOMS: atom_id res chain seq x y z
N MET A 1 9.88 2.75 18.70
CA MET A 1 11.18 2.98 18.02
C MET A 1 11.19 4.38 17.42
N SER A 2 12.13 5.26 17.77
CA SER A 2 12.22 6.62 17.22
C SER A 2 12.81 6.64 15.82
N LYS A 3 12.60 7.72 15.05
CA LYS A 3 13.17 7.88 13.69
C LYS A 3 14.70 7.82 13.69
N ALA A 4 15.33 8.39 14.72
CA ALA A 4 16.78 8.40 14.90
C ALA A 4 17.39 6.98 14.96
N LYS A 5 16.65 5.99 15.46
CA LYS A 5 17.10 4.61 15.58
C LYS A 5 16.85 3.75 14.32
N ARG A 6 16.45 4.36 13.19
CA ARG A 6 16.06 3.65 11.94
C ARG A 6 17.03 3.87 10.78
N SER A 7 18.25 4.34 11.04
CA SER A 7 19.25 4.50 9.98
C SER A 7 19.58 3.15 9.34
N GLY A 8 19.61 3.09 8.01
CA GLY A 8 19.97 1.89 7.24
C GLY A 8 18.93 0.76 7.22
N VAL A 9 17.75 0.94 7.84
CA VAL A 9 16.72 -0.11 7.93
C VAL A 9 15.31 0.42 7.67
N ILE A 10 14.40 -0.48 7.30
CA ILE A 10 12.97 -0.17 7.14
C ILE A 10 12.24 -0.53 8.43
N PHE A 11 11.47 0.41 8.97
CA PHE A 11 10.59 0.14 10.10
C PHE A 11 9.26 -0.46 9.63
N ILE A 12 8.95 -1.67 10.09
CA ILE A 12 7.65 -2.31 9.89
C ILE A 12 6.63 -1.64 10.81
N ALA A 13 5.87 -0.69 10.26
CA ALA A 13 5.00 0.18 11.03
C ALA A 13 3.67 -0.49 11.42
N TRP A 14 3.71 -1.34 12.45
CA TRP A 14 2.53 -2.00 13.04
C TRP A 14 1.55 -1.05 13.78
N LEU A 15 1.95 0.21 13.96
CA LEU A 15 1.18 1.24 14.69
C LEU A 15 -0.17 1.59 14.03
N ARG A 16 -0.41 1.20 12.78
CA ARG A 16 -1.70 1.45 12.10
C ARG A 16 -2.83 0.53 12.57
N ASN A 17 -2.51 -0.50 13.36
CA ASN A 17 -3.48 -1.50 13.84
C ASN A 17 -4.10 -1.13 15.20
N THR A 18 -3.84 0.07 15.73
CA THR A 18 -4.44 0.54 16.98
C THR A 18 -5.79 1.23 16.72
N ARG A 19 -6.68 1.20 17.71
CA ARG A 19 -7.98 1.89 17.64
C ARG A 19 -7.79 3.39 17.29
N GLY A 20 -8.55 3.87 16.32
CA GLY A 20 -8.52 5.27 15.86
C GLY A 20 -7.39 5.61 14.87
N ALA A 21 -6.44 4.71 14.63
CA ALA A 21 -5.47 4.90 13.56
C ALA A 21 -6.12 4.66 12.19
N THR A 22 -5.64 5.36 11.17
CA THR A 22 -6.11 5.25 9.79
C THR A 22 -4.99 4.86 8.84
N SER A 23 -5.34 4.35 7.66
CA SER A 23 -4.44 4.12 6.54
C SER A 23 -5.01 4.78 5.29
N VAL A 24 -4.15 5.09 4.32
CA VAL A 24 -4.61 5.68 3.06
C VAL A 24 -5.47 4.68 2.28
N CYS A 25 -6.60 5.13 1.73
CA CYS A 25 -7.46 4.29 0.92
C CYS A 25 -6.83 4.00 -0.44
N SER A 26 -7.06 2.80 -0.99
CA SER A 26 -6.73 2.48 -2.38
C SER A 26 -7.37 3.50 -3.32
N TRP A 27 -6.65 3.86 -4.39
CA TRP A 27 -7.03 4.85 -5.39
C TRP A 27 -7.16 6.31 -4.90
N SER A 28 -6.87 6.60 -3.64
CA SER A 28 -6.85 8.00 -3.16
C SER A 28 -5.56 8.74 -3.53
N LEU A 29 -5.67 10.06 -3.70
CA LEU A 29 -4.56 10.97 -3.97
C LEU A 29 -3.74 11.25 -2.70
N ARG A 30 -2.47 11.57 -2.90
CA ARG A 30 -1.57 12.06 -1.85
C ARG A 30 -1.32 13.54 -2.06
N ALA A 31 -1.51 14.34 -0.99
CA ALA A 31 -1.17 15.76 -0.98
C ALA A 31 0.36 15.96 -0.95
N ARG A 32 0.99 15.77 -2.10
CA ARG A 32 2.42 15.92 -2.40
C ARG A 32 2.55 16.52 -3.80
N GLU A 33 3.72 17.05 -4.12
CA GLU A 33 4.00 17.74 -5.40
C GLU A 33 3.56 16.91 -6.62
N ASN A 34 3.89 15.62 -6.65
CA ASN A 34 3.56 14.73 -7.77
C ASN A 34 2.09 14.23 -7.77
N ALA A 35 1.29 14.58 -6.75
CA ALA A 35 -0.08 14.12 -6.56
C ALA A 35 -0.24 12.59 -6.78
N GLY A 36 0.70 11.80 -6.23
CA GLY A 36 0.72 10.35 -6.40
C GLY A 36 -0.56 9.68 -5.90
N VAL A 37 -0.92 8.55 -6.50
CA VAL A 37 -2.11 7.75 -6.16
C VAL A 37 -1.71 6.46 -5.47
N ALA A 38 -2.42 6.08 -4.40
CA ALA A 38 -2.25 4.79 -3.72
C ALA A 38 -2.83 3.63 -4.56
N VAL A 39 -2.10 3.20 -5.58
CA VAL A 39 -2.58 2.21 -6.56
C VAL A 39 -2.36 0.76 -6.08
N PRO A 40 -3.40 -0.10 -6.10
CA PRO A 40 -3.24 -1.54 -5.91
C PRO A 40 -2.39 -2.20 -7.01
N LEU A 41 -1.51 -3.12 -6.60
CA LEU A 41 -0.58 -3.83 -7.48
C LEU A 41 -0.70 -5.35 -7.26
N ARG A 42 -0.38 -6.11 -8.31
CA ARG A 42 -0.07 -7.54 -8.21
C ARG A 42 1.36 -7.72 -7.70
N TRP A 43 1.67 -8.88 -7.13
CA TRP A 43 3.01 -9.17 -6.60
C TRP A 43 4.10 -9.08 -7.68
N GLU A 44 3.81 -9.51 -8.91
CA GLU A 44 4.76 -9.51 -10.03
C GLU A 44 5.05 -8.09 -10.56
N GLU A 45 4.18 -7.12 -10.22
CA GLU A 45 4.36 -5.71 -10.59
C GLU A 45 5.26 -4.97 -9.60
N LEU A 46 5.32 -5.41 -8.34
CA LEU A 46 6.01 -4.71 -7.26
C LEU A 46 7.49 -4.48 -7.57
N ALA A 47 8.19 -5.50 -8.09
CA ALA A 47 9.61 -5.41 -8.44
C ALA A 47 9.92 -4.40 -9.57
N LYS A 48 8.89 -3.98 -10.33
CA LYS A 48 9.03 -3.02 -11.45
C LYS A 48 8.74 -1.58 -11.03
N VAL A 49 8.30 -1.35 -9.80
CA VAL A 49 8.01 -0.02 -9.27
C VAL A 49 9.31 0.63 -8.78
N THR A 50 9.60 1.81 -9.31
CA THR A 50 10.87 2.51 -9.04
C THR A 50 10.78 3.48 -7.85
N ALA A 51 9.57 3.89 -7.46
CA ALA A 51 9.34 4.85 -6.38
C ALA A 51 7.94 4.69 -5.79
N ALA A 52 7.75 5.14 -4.54
CA ALA A 52 6.46 5.05 -3.84
C ALA A 52 5.35 5.91 -4.49
N ASP A 53 5.72 6.92 -5.27
CA ASP A 53 4.82 7.82 -6.00
C ASP A 53 4.87 7.59 -7.51
N ALA A 54 5.27 6.40 -7.96
CA ALA A 54 5.40 6.05 -9.38
C ALA A 54 4.11 6.22 -10.21
N PHE A 55 2.95 6.41 -9.58
CA PHE A 55 1.65 6.62 -10.20
C PHE A 55 1.10 8.02 -9.90
N PRO A 56 1.53 9.07 -10.62
CA PRO A 56 0.80 10.33 -10.64
C PRO A 56 -0.60 10.13 -11.23
N MET A 57 -1.52 11.08 -10.99
CA MET A 57 -2.93 10.97 -11.37
C MET A 57 -3.16 10.53 -12.83
N THR A 58 -2.43 11.13 -13.78
CA THR A 58 -2.55 10.79 -15.22
C THR A 58 -2.20 9.33 -15.50
N ARG A 59 -1.10 8.82 -14.92
CA ARG A 59 -0.67 7.44 -15.06
C ARG A 59 -1.60 6.47 -14.32
N ALA A 60 -2.11 6.86 -13.16
CA ALA A 60 -3.08 6.07 -12.41
C ALA A 60 -4.38 5.89 -13.19
N LEU A 61 -4.91 6.95 -13.81
CA LEU A 61 -6.09 6.89 -14.68
C LEU A 61 -5.84 6.02 -15.92
N ALA A 62 -4.67 6.18 -16.56
CA ALA A 62 -4.30 5.34 -17.70
C ALA A 62 -4.22 3.85 -17.32
N ARG A 63 -3.69 3.54 -16.14
CA ARG A 63 -3.68 2.17 -15.60
C ARG A 63 -5.10 1.66 -15.34
N ALA A 64 -5.95 2.44 -14.67
CA ALA A 64 -7.32 2.05 -14.37
C ALA A 64 -8.09 1.65 -15.64
N LYS A 65 -7.91 2.38 -16.74
CA LYS A 65 -8.50 2.06 -18.05
C LYS A 65 -7.94 0.78 -18.70
N ARG A 66 -6.68 0.44 -18.45
CA ARG A 66 -6.00 -0.73 -19.05
C ARG A 66 -6.14 -2.01 -18.24
N LEU A 67 -6.46 -1.91 -16.96
CA LEU A 67 -6.62 -3.07 -16.09
C LEU A 67 -7.78 -3.92 -16.60
N LYS A 68 -7.49 -5.19 -16.93
CA LYS A 68 -8.51 -6.19 -17.28
C LYS A 68 -9.27 -6.71 -16.06
N GLY A 69 -8.81 -6.36 -14.86
CA GLY A 69 -9.39 -6.76 -13.58
C GLY A 69 -8.60 -6.12 -12.43
N ASP A 70 -9.29 -5.93 -11.31
CA ASP A 70 -8.72 -5.38 -10.09
C ASP A 70 -7.63 -6.32 -9.52
N PRO A 71 -6.39 -5.85 -9.33
CA PRO A 71 -5.34 -6.64 -8.68
C PRO A 71 -5.74 -7.23 -7.32
N TRP A 72 -6.66 -6.60 -6.61
CA TRP A 72 -7.13 -7.03 -5.29
C TRP A 72 -8.53 -7.66 -5.34
N GLN A 73 -9.00 -8.06 -6.52
CA GLN A 73 -10.27 -8.77 -6.66
C GLN A 73 -10.31 -9.99 -5.73
N GLY A 74 -11.28 -10.03 -4.83
CA GLY A 74 -11.46 -11.12 -3.88
C GLY A 74 -10.68 -10.99 -2.57
N ILE A 75 -10.06 -9.85 -2.28
CA ILE A 75 -9.35 -9.60 -1.01
C ILE A 75 -10.22 -9.90 0.23
N GLU A 76 -11.51 -9.62 0.17
CA GLU A 76 -12.48 -9.85 1.26
C GLU A 76 -12.90 -11.32 1.42
N ARG A 77 -12.51 -12.22 0.50
CA ARG A 77 -12.96 -13.63 0.52
C ARG A 77 -12.32 -14.41 1.66
N LEU A 78 -11.06 -14.11 1.98
CA LEU A 78 -10.33 -14.82 3.02
C LEU A 78 -10.55 -14.17 4.38
N LYS A 79 -11.31 -14.86 5.23
CA LYS A 79 -11.43 -14.51 6.65
C LYS A 79 -10.50 -15.41 7.45
N GLN A 80 -9.47 -14.83 8.06
CA GLN A 80 -8.43 -15.55 8.77
C GLN A 80 -8.27 -15.03 10.20
N THR A 81 -7.88 -15.93 11.11
CA THR A 81 -7.59 -15.64 12.51
C THR A 81 -6.11 -15.86 12.78
N LEU A 82 -5.52 -15.06 13.67
CA LEU A 82 -4.14 -15.26 14.08
C LEU A 82 -3.98 -16.62 14.79
N PRO A 83 -2.89 -17.36 14.53
CA PRO A 83 -2.60 -18.58 15.28
C PRO A 83 -2.37 -18.25 16.76
N PRO A 84 -2.51 -19.24 17.67
CA PRO A 84 -2.15 -19.05 19.06
C PRO A 84 -0.67 -18.64 19.15
N LEU A 85 -0.38 -17.66 20.01
CA LEU A 85 1.00 -17.26 20.28
C LEU A 85 1.71 -18.40 21.02
N LYS A 86 2.72 -18.98 20.39
CA LYS A 86 3.69 -19.82 21.08
C LYS A 86 4.49 -18.89 22.00
N ARG A 87 4.35 -19.10 23.31
CA ARG A 87 5.17 -18.43 24.32
C ARG A 87 6.55 -19.07 24.36
#